data_AF-A0AAD3X4Y8-F1
#
_entry.id   AF-A0AAD3X4Y8-F1
#
_cell.length_a   1.000
_cell.length_b   1.000
_cell.length_c   1.000
_cell.angle_alpha   90.00
_cell.angle_beta   90.00
_cell.angle_gamma   90.00
#
_symmetry.space_group_name_H-M   'P 1'
#
loop_
_entity.id
_entity.type
_entity.pdbx_description
1 polymer ?
#
loop_
_entity_poly.entity_id
_entity_poly.type
_entity_poly.pdbx_seq_one_letter_code
_entity_poly.pdbx_strand_id
1 'polypeptide(L)'
;MANGGPVCGPISSYSRVQILHLLFEAGSSQTRGELSITELCEATGLHPNTVREHLGRLIEGGYVIPTIEHRTTRGRPRTLYSAATGAPGASSPVARDKAKAAARRGDLMRSMLPDVASGLGRDATYQLDALVEHLEESGFEPVLDDQQLTVDLSPCPHAAGRSEDRPMLCRVHLELMQGVLNEAGGPLEAECVRDAVLASDCTVQLRDTTASLIEGTEPPRHRTTPQHHRTGVAHGMA
;
A
#
# COMPACT_ATOMS: atom_id res chain seq x y z
N MET A 1 31.87 -0.83 -0.66
CA MET A 1 31.86 -0.80 -2.14
C MET A 1 30.48 -1.25 -2.57
N ALA A 2 29.61 -0.29 -2.89
CA ALA A 2 28.23 -0.55 -3.26
C ALA A 2 28.17 -1.03 -4.72
N ASN A 3 27.98 -2.32 -4.94
CA ASN A 3 27.55 -2.84 -6.23
C ASN A 3 26.04 -2.61 -6.36
N GLY A 4 25.65 -1.36 -6.60
CA GLY A 4 24.32 -1.01 -7.05
C GLY A 4 24.15 -1.42 -8.51
N GLY A 5 23.83 -2.69 -8.75
CA GLY A 5 23.24 -3.07 -10.04
C GLY A 5 21.97 -2.25 -10.29
N PRO A 6 21.54 -2.05 -11.55
CA PRO A 6 20.37 -1.24 -11.85
C PRO A 6 19.17 -1.77 -11.06
N VAL A 7 18.67 -0.93 -10.16
CA VAL A 7 17.58 -1.25 -9.24
C VAL A 7 16.32 -1.39 -10.09
N CYS A 8 15.97 -2.62 -10.46
CA CYS A 8 14.87 -2.91 -11.37
C CYS A 8 13.63 -3.20 -10.52
N GLY A 9 13.15 -2.17 -9.82
CA GLY A 9 11.93 -2.21 -9.00
C GLY A 9 10.69 -2.59 -9.82
N PRO A 10 9.58 -2.96 -9.17
CA PRO A 10 8.37 -3.46 -9.84
C PRO A 10 7.85 -2.47 -10.89
N ILE A 11 7.95 -1.16 -10.63
CA ILE A 11 7.43 -0.10 -11.49
C ILE A 11 8.42 0.41 -12.56
N SER A 12 9.67 -0.06 -12.58
CA SER A 12 10.69 0.44 -13.53
C SER A 12 10.48 -0.01 -15.00
N SER A 13 9.37 -0.70 -15.31
CA SER A 13 9.00 -1.12 -16.67
C SER A 13 7.49 -1.05 -16.83
N TYR A 14 7.04 -0.39 -17.90
CA TYR A 14 5.61 -0.28 -18.22
C TYR A 14 4.91 -1.65 -18.32
N SER A 15 5.58 -2.65 -18.92
CA SER A 15 5.04 -4.01 -19.03
C SER A 15 4.80 -4.67 -17.66
N ARG A 16 5.65 -4.41 -16.65
CA ARG A 16 5.41 -4.90 -15.29
C ARG A 16 4.26 -4.17 -14.62
N VAL A 17 4.17 -2.85 -14.80
CA VAL A 17 3.05 -2.03 -14.31
C VAL A 17 1.73 -2.55 -14.88
N GLN A 18 1.66 -2.82 -16.19
CA GLN A 18 0.47 -3.35 -16.84
C GLN A 18 0.08 -4.74 -16.31
N ILE A 19 1.05 -5.64 -16.12
CA ILE A 19 0.80 -6.97 -15.53
C ILE A 19 0.27 -6.84 -14.10
N LEU A 20 0.89 -6.01 -13.26
CA LEU A 20 0.43 -5.78 -11.88
C LEU A 20 -0.97 -5.18 -11.84
N HIS A 21 -1.25 -4.19 -12.69
CA HIS A 21 -2.59 -3.60 -12.81
C HIS A 21 -3.65 -4.66 -13.09
N LEU A 22 -3.40 -5.56 -14.05
CA LEU A 22 -4.33 -6.66 -14.37
C LEU A 22 -4.53 -7.62 -13.19
N LEU A 23 -3.46 -7.92 -12.44
CA LEU A 23 -3.54 -8.80 -11.27
C LEU A 23 -4.29 -8.16 -10.10
N PHE A 24 -4.12 -6.85 -9.88
CA PHE A 24 -4.89 -6.10 -8.87
C PHE A 24 -6.38 -5.98 -9.24
N GLU A 25 -6.68 -5.73 -10.51
CA GLU A 25 -8.06 -5.72 -11.02
C GLU A 25 -8.73 -7.11 -10.89
N ALA A 26 -8.00 -8.18 -11.21
CA ALA A 26 -8.50 -9.54 -11.03
C ALA A 26 -8.78 -9.86 -9.55
N GLY A 27 -7.85 -9.52 -8.65
CA GLY A 27 -8.00 -9.74 -7.20
C GLY A 27 -9.21 -9.01 -6.58
N SER A 28 -9.61 -7.88 -7.16
CA SER A 28 -10.75 -7.09 -6.73
C SER A 28 -12.10 -7.64 -7.25
N SER A 29 -12.06 -8.53 -8.24
CA SER A 29 -13.25 -9.15 -8.84
C SER A 29 -13.72 -10.36 -8.04
N GLN A 30 -14.99 -10.38 -7.64
CA GLN A 30 -15.61 -11.45 -6.84
C GLN A 30 -15.54 -12.85 -7.48
N THR A 31 -15.25 -12.94 -8.78
CA THR A 31 -15.38 -14.18 -9.58
C THR A 31 -14.05 -14.87 -9.86
N ARG A 32 -12.92 -14.13 -10.01
CA ARG A 32 -11.62 -14.70 -10.39
C ARG A 32 -10.44 -13.84 -9.89
N GLY A 33 -9.83 -14.23 -8.77
CA GLY A 33 -8.69 -13.53 -8.16
C GLY A 33 -7.31 -13.88 -8.74
N GLU A 34 -7.22 -14.74 -9.75
CA GLU A 34 -5.96 -15.21 -10.33
C GLU A 34 -6.04 -15.27 -11.86
N LEU A 35 -4.93 -14.95 -12.54
CA LEU A 35 -4.79 -14.96 -13.99
C LEU A 35 -3.74 -15.97 -14.45
N SER A 36 -4.01 -16.65 -15.57
CA SER A 36 -3.04 -17.50 -16.25
C SER A 36 -2.14 -16.69 -17.18
N ILE A 37 -1.02 -17.29 -17.62
CA ILE A 37 -0.13 -16.63 -18.57
C ILE A 37 -0.81 -16.30 -19.89
N THR A 38 -1.74 -17.15 -20.35
CA THR A 38 -2.48 -16.93 -21.60
C THR A 38 -3.33 -15.68 -21.50
N GLU A 39 -4.08 -15.53 -20.39
CA GLU A 39 -4.90 -14.34 -20.13
C GLU A 39 -4.03 -13.07 -20.04
N LEU A 40 -2.85 -13.15 -19.40
CA LEU A 40 -1.91 -12.03 -19.35
C LEU A 40 -1.35 -11.67 -20.74
N CYS A 41 -1.04 -12.65 -21.59
CA CYS A 41 -0.58 -12.39 -22.96
C CYS A 41 -1.67 -11.74 -23.81
N GLU A 42 -2.91 -12.23 -23.71
CA GLU A 42 -4.07 -11.68 -24.43
C GLU A 42 -4.34 -10.24 -24.03
N ALA A 43 -4.29 -9.93 -22.72
CA ALA A 43 -4.57 -8.59 -22.20
C ALA A 43 -3.42 -7.58 -22.45
N THR A 44 -2.17 -8.04 -22.41
CA THR A 44 -1.00 -7.15 -22.59
C THR A 44 -0.52 -7.06 -24.04
N GLY A 45 -0.89 -8.01 -24.89
CA GLY A 45 -0.34 -8.15 -26.25
C GLY A 45 1.14 -8.59 -26.28
N LEU A 46 1.72 -8.94 -25.13
CA LEU A 46 3.12 -9.34 -25.02
C LEU A 46 3.31 -10.82 -25.40
N HIS A 47 4.50 -11.14 -25.91
CA HIS A 47 4.87 -12.52 -26.19
C HIS A 47 4.99 -13.34 -24.89
N PRO A 48 4.61 -14.63 -24.86
CA PRO A 48 4.64 -15.45 -23.65
C PRO A 48 5.98 -15.46 -22.91
N ASN A 49 7.10 -15.51 -23.62
CA ASN A 49 8.43 -15.49 -22.98
C ASN A 49 8.67 -14.18 -22.23
N THR A 50 8.29 -13.05 -22.80
CA THR A 50 8.42 -11.72 -22.17
C THR A 50 7.56 -11.63 -20.91
N VAL A 51 6.31 -12.14 -20.96
CA VAL A 51 5.46 -12.21 -19.77
C VAL A 51 6.08 -13.10 -18.68
N ARG A 52 6.68 -14.25 -19.04
CA ARG A 52 7.40 -15.12 -18.08
C ARG A 52 8.56 -14.41 -17.42
N GLU A 53 9.36 -13.67 -18.19
CA GLU A 53 10.50 -12.91 -17.65
C GLU A 53 10.05 -11.80 -16.69
N HIS A 54 8.99 -11.07 -17.04
CA HIS A 54 8.42 -10.06 -16.14
C HIS A 54 7.83 -10.68 -14.88
N LEU A 55 7.06 -11.76 -15.00
CA LEU A 55 6.52 -12.49 -13.85
C LEU A 55 7.62 -13.05 -12.96
N GLY A 56 8.70 -13.59 -13.53
CA GLY A 56 9.86 -14.07 -12.79
C GLY A 56 10.43 -12.99 -11.86
N ARG A 57 10.69 -11.80 -12.41
CA ARG A 57 11.17 -10.65 -11.61
C ARG A 57 10.18 -10.20 -10.55
N LEU A 58 8.88 -10.20 -10.85
CA LEU A 58 7.84 -9.82 -9.90
C LEU A 58 7.70 -10.84 -8.76
N ILE A 59 7.85 -12.14 -9.04
CA ILE A 59 7.83 -13.22 -8.05
C ILE A 59 9.09 -13.14 -7.17
N GLU A 60 10.27 -12.96 -7.77
CA GLU A 60 11.53 -12.78 -7.04
C GLU A 60 11.51 -11.52 -6.16
N GLY A 61 10.81 -10.47 -6.59
CA GLY A 61 10.60 -9.26 -5.79
C GLY A 61 9.55 -9.39 -4.70
N GLY A 62 8.74 -10.46 -4.74
CA GLY A 62 7.67 -10.73 -3.79
C GLY A 62 6.32 -10.08 -4.12
N TYR A 63 6.16 -9.48 -5.30
CA TYR A 63 4.96 -8.73 -5.71
C TYR A 63 3.87 -9.60 -6.35
N VAL A 64 4.22 -10.80 -6.80
CA VAL A 64 3.31 -11.74 -7.45
C VAL A 64 3.46 -13.13 -6.83
N ILE A 65 2.34 -13.81 -6.64
CA ILE A 65 2.27 -15.15 -6.06
C ILE A 65 1.86 -16.13 -7.16
N PRO A 66 2.68 -17.16 -7.47
CA PRO A 66 2.30 -18.22 -8.39
C PRO A 66 1.57 -19.35 -7.65
N THR A 67 0.39 -19.72 -8.14
CA THR A 67 -0.41 -20.85 -7.64
C THR A 67 -0.54 -21.92 -8.73
N ILE A 68 -0.38 -23.19 -8.39
CA ILE A 68 -0.72 -24.27 -9.33
C ILE A 68 -2.24 -24.46 -9.33
N GLU A 69 -2.85 -24.37 -10.51
CA GLU A 69 -4.29 -24.58 -10.70
C GLU A 69 -4.69 -25.97 -10.18
N HIS A 70 -5.60 -26.00 -9.21
CA HIS A 70 -6.14 -27.24 -8.69
C HIS A 70 -7.19 -27.76 -9.68
N ARG A 71 -6.82 -28.80 -10.45
CA ARG A 71 -7.71 -29.44 -11.42
C ARG A 71 -8.15 -30.82 -10.96
N THR A 72 -9.43 -31.11 -11.16
CA THR A 72 -10.03 -32.45 -11.00
C THR A 72 -10.19 -33.19 -12.33
N THR A 73 -9.73 -32.59 -13.45
CA THR A 73 -9.88 -33.11 -14.83
C THR A 73 -8.52 -33.33 -15.52
N ARG A 74 -8.53 -34.10 -16.63
CA ARG A 74 -7.32 -34.51 -17.36
C ARG A 74 -6.68 -33.34 -18.13
N GLY A 75 -5.38 -33.11 -17.94
CA GLY A 75 -4.58 -32.07 -18.61
C GLY A 75 -3.42 -31.61 -17.71
N ARG A 76 -2.39 -30.96 -18.28
CA ARG A 76 -1.31 -30.38 -17.46
C ARG A 76 -1.88 -29.20 -16.64
N PRO A 77 -1.73 -29.19 -15.31
CA PRO A 77 -2.14 -28.04 -14.49
C PRO A 77 -1.47 -26.75 -14.97
N ARG A 78 -2.23 -25.66 -15.01
CA ARG A 78 -1.70 -24.33 -15.32
C ARG A 78 -1.07 -23.73 -14.07
N THR A 79 -0.16 -22.78 -14.27
CA THR A 79 0.20 -21.84 -13.21
C THR A 79 -0.69 -20.61 -13.36
N LEU A 80 -1.33 -20.23 -12.26
CA LEU A 80 -2.07 -19.00 -12.08
C LEU A 80 -1.23 -18.03 -11.25
N TYR A 81 -1.50 -16.75 -11.40
CA TYR A 81 -0.75 -15.67 -10.78
C TYR A 81 -1.73 -14.71 -10.12
N SER A 82 -1.39 -14.24 -8.93
CA SER A 82 -2.12 -13.19 -8.20
C SER A 82 -1.16 -12.15 -7.66
N ALA A 83 -1.64 -10.94 -7.40
CA ALA A 83 -0.85 -9.91 -6.75
C ALA A 83 -0.66 -10.22 -5.26
N ALA A 84 0.54 -9.95 -4.73
CA ALA A 84 0.80 -10.03 -3.30
C ALA A 84 0.30 -8.75 -2.62
N THR A 85 -0.95 -8.76 -2.14
CA THR A 85 -1.58 -7.60 -1.49
C THR A 85 -1.35 -7.57 0.02
N GLY A 86 -0.73 -8.61 0.59
CA GLY A 86 -0.61 -8.78 2.04
C GLY A 86 -1.93 -9.13 2.74
N ALA A 87 -3.04 -9.24 2.01
CA ALA A 87 -4.31 -9.70 2.54
C ALA A 87 -4.26 -11.21 2.86
N PRO A 88 -5.17 -11.74 3.71
CA PRO A 88 -5.24 -13.17 3.98
C PRO A 88 -5.35 -14.00 2.70
N GLY A 89 -4.41 -14.93 2.48
CA GLY A 89 -4.33 -15.74 1.25
C GLY A 89 -3.62 -15.08 0.06
N ALA A 90 -3.23 -13.81 0.17
CA ALA A 90 -2.47 -13.05 -0.81
C ALA A 90 -1.14 -12.52 -0.23
N SER A 91 -0.54 -13.29 0.70
CA SER A 91 0.76 -12.98 1.31
C SER A 91 1.89 -13.75 0.64
N SER A 92 2.92 -13.01 0.22
CA SER A 92 4.13 -13.56 -0.40
C SER A 92 5.18 -13.86 0.67
N PRO A 93 5.77 -15.07 0.70
CA PRO A 93 6.87 -15.37 1.62
C PRO A 93 8.05 -14.39 1.47
N VAL A 94 8.34 -13.99 0.23
CA VAL A 94 9.42 -13.04 -0.06
C VAL A 94 9.09 -11.65 0.49
N ALA A 95 7.87 -11.15 0.27
CA ALA A 95 7.47 -9.84 0.78
C ALA A 95 7.47 -9.79 2.31
N ARG A 96 6.95 -10.85 2.95
CA ARG A 96 6.97 -10.99 4.41
C ARG A 96 8.39 -11.04 4.97
N ASP A 97 9.31 -11.74 4.32
CA ASP A 97 10.69 -11.83 4.77
C ASP A 97 11.43 -10.49 4.58
N LYS A 98 11.14 -9.76 3.50
CA LYS A 98 11.61 -8.38 3.29
C LYS A 98 11.12 -7.44 4.40
N ALA A 99 9.82 -7.44 4.69
CA ALA A 99 9.25 -6.60 5.75
C ALA A 99 9.90 -6.88 7.12
N LYS A 100 10.11 -8.16 7.46
CA LYS A 100 10.83 -8.56 8.68
C LYS A 100 12.29 -8.12 8.68
N ALA A 101 12.96 -8.16 7.54
CA ALA A 101 14.36 -7.71 7.41
C ALA A 101 14.47 -6.19 7.56
N ALA A 102 13.53 -5.44 6.99
CA ALA A 102 13.42 -3.99 7.14
C ALA A 102 13.27 -3.61 8.62
N ALA A 103 12.29 -4.18 9.32
CA ALA A 103 12.09 -3.94 10.76
C ALA A 103 13.35 -4.23 11.60
N ARG A 104 14.06 -5.32 11.32
CA ARG A 104 15.34 -5.65 12.01
C ARG A 104 16.43 -4.62 11.77
N ARG A 105 16.54 -4.10 10.54
CA ARG A 105 17.51 -3.02 10.22
C ARG A 105 17.11 -1.70 10.86
N GLY A 106 15.83 -1.36 10.84
CA GLY A 106 15.29 -0.18 11.52
C GLY A 106 15.59 -0.20 13.02
N ASP A 107 15.39 -1.35 13.68
CA ASP A 107 15.74 -1.54 15.10
C ASP A 107 17.23 -1.32 15.36
N LEU A 108 18.09 -1.89 14.52
CA LEU A 108 19.53 -1.71 14.64
C LEU A 108 19.90 -0.22 14.49
N MET A 109 19.32 0.47 13.50
CA MET A 109 19.55 1.90 13.29
C MET A 109 19.13 2.73 14.51
N ARG A 110 17.90 2.55 15.00
CA ARG A 110 17.38 3.24 16.18
C ARG A 110 18.20 2.94 17.45
N SER A 111 18.79 1.76 17.57
CA SER A 111 19.69 1.44 18.69
C SER A 111 21.01 2.23 18.67
N MET A 112 21.46 2.66 17.49
CA MET A 112 22.68 3.46 17.32
C MET A 112 22.40 4.96 17.33
N LEU A 113 21.19 5.37 16.94
CA LEU A 113 20.75 6.76 16.87
C LEU A 113 19.40 6.92 17.61
N PRO A 114 19.40 7.13 18.93
CA PRO A 114 18.16 7.21 19.72
C PRO A 114 17.24 8.37 19.33
N ASP A 115 17.82 9.45 18.80
CA ASP A 115 17.10 10.68 18.44
C ASP A 115 16.24 10.55 17.17
N VAL A 116 16.34 9.42 16.43
CA VAL A 116 15.46 9.11 15.28
C VAL A 116 14.23 8.28 15.67
N ALA A 117 13.89 8.24 16.96
CA ALA A 117 12.71 7.53 17.42
C ALA A 117 11.43 8.19 16.90
N SER A 118 10.64 7.43 16.14
CA SER A 118 9.30 7.83 15.72
C SER A 118 8.38 8.00 16.94
N GLY A 119 7.48 8.98 16.89
CA GLY A 119 6.38 9.10 17.85
C GLY A 119 5.28 8.05 17.64
N LEU A 120 5.38 7.26 16.57
CA LEU A 120 4.42 6.22 16.22
C LEU A 120 4.64 4.94 17.05
N GLY A 121 3.60 4.12 17.15
CA GLY A 121 3.70 2.80 17.76
C GLY A 121 4.70 1.89 17.01
N ARG A 122 5.15 0.83 17.67
CA ARG A 122 6.15 -0.11 17.11
C ARG A 122 5.72 -0.70 15.77
N ASP A 123 4.47 -1.13 15.66
CA ASP A 123 3.97 -1.77 14.44
C ASP A 123 3.90 -0.77 13.27
N ALA A 124 3.42 0.46 13.52
CA ALA A 124 3.45 1.54 12.53
C ALA A 124 4.88 1.91 12.10
N THR A 125 5.82 1.94 13.06
CA THR A 125 7.24 2.17 12.76
C THR A 125 7.79 1.08 11.84
N TYR A 126 7.41 -0.19 12.03
CA TYR A 126 7.87 -1.29 11.18
C TYR A 126 7.25 -1.28 9.79
N GLN A 127 6.01 -0.83 9.69
CA GLN A 127 5.38 -0.56 8.40
C GLN A 127 6.14 0.51 7.62
N LEU A 128 6.55 1.60 8.28
CA LEU A 128 7.36 2.65 7.65
C LEU A 128 8.76 2.15 7.27
N ASP A 129 9.42 1.38 8.14
CA ASP A 129 10.72 0.76 7.83
C ASP A 129 10.63 -0.08 6.53
N ALA A 130 9.59 -0.90 6.41
CA ALA A 130 9.36 -1.73 5.21
C ALA A 130 9.00 -0.89 3.97
N LEU A 131 8.18 0.14 4.13
CA LEU A 131 7.76 1.02 3.05
C LEU A 131 8.95 1.83 2.49
N VAL A 132 9.76 2.43 3.36
CA VAL A 132 10.96 3.19 2.95
C VAL A 132 11.91 2.32 2.16
N GLU A 133 12.22 1.13 2.67
CA GLU A 133 13.14 0.24 1.96
C GLU A 133 12.58 -0.19 0.59
N HIS A 134 11.27 -0.45 0.48
CA HIS A 134 10.63 -0.74 -0.80
C HIS A 134 10.75 0.43 -1.80
N LEU A 135 10.58 1.67 -1.33
CA LEU A 135 10.66 2.88 -2.15
C LEU A 135 12.10 3.13 -2.61
N GLU A 136 13.08 2.95 -1.72
CA GLU A 136 14.51 3.01 -2.06
C GLU A 136 14.89 1.93 -3.09
N GLU A 137 14.42 0.69 -2.91
CA GLU A 137 14.55 -0.40 -3.90
C GLU A 137 13.85 -0.08 -5.23
N SER A 138 12.88 0.83 -5.24
CA SER A 138 12.19 1.27 -6.45
C SER A 138 12.85 2.50 -7.11
N GLY A 139 13.89 3.06 -6.47
CA GLY A 139 14.67 4.19 -6.98
C GLY A 139 14.19 5.55 -6.48
N PHE A 140 13.41 5.60 -5.40
CA PHE A 140 13.00 6.84 -4.75
C PHE A 140 13.92 7.18 -3.57
N GLU A 141 13.93 8.45 -3.20
CA GLU A 141 14.52 8.96 -1.96
C GLU A 141 13.37 9.48 -1.07
N PRO A 142 12.69 8.60 -0.31
CA PRO A 142 11.48 8.98 0.41
C PRO A 142 11.79 9.88 1.61
N VAL A 143 11.01 10.94 1.78
CA VAL A 143 11.03 11.78 2.98
C VAL A 143 9.74 11.56 3.77
N LEU A 144 9.87 11.08 5.00
CA LEU A 144 8.74 10.80 5.90
C LEU A 144 8.43 12.00 6.79
N ASP A 145 7.14 12.28 6.94
CA ASP A 145 6.59 13.11 8.01
C ASP A 145 5.63 12.25 8.85
N ASP A 146 6.12 11.80 10.01
CA ASP A 146 5.36 10.96 10.94
C ASP A 146 4.17 11.69 11.59
N GLN A 147 4.19 13.03 11.62
CA GLN A 147 3.10 13.82 12.24
C GLN A 147 1.96 14.02 11.26
N GLN A 148 2.27 14.31 10.00
CA GLN A 148 1.28 14.46 8.92
C GLN A 148 0.93 13.14 8.23
N LEU A 149 1.66 12.07 8.56
CA LEU A 149 1.57 10.75 7.93
C LEU A 149 1.71 10.88 6.41
N THR A 150 2.74 11.57 5.95
CA THR A 150 3.00 11.75 4.51
C THR A 150 4.36 11.21 4.10
N VAL A 151 4.43 10.72 2.86
CA VAL A 151 5.66 10.31 2.20
C VAL A 151 5.87 11.17 0.96
N ASP A 152 6.90 12.01 0.96
CA ASP A 152 7.30 12.76 -0.23
C ASP A 152 8.28 11.94 -1.07
N LEU A 153 7.95 11.79 -2.35
CA LEU A 153 8.66 11.03 -3.36
C LEU A 153 9.14 11.93 -4.51
N SER A 154 9.14 13.24 -4.30
CA SER A 154 9.48 14.24 -5.32
C SER A 154 11.00 14.37 -5.49
N PRO A 155 11.54 14.43 -6.73
CA PRO A 155 10.82 14.35 -8.00
C PRO A 155 10.46 12.92 -8.39
N CYS A 156 9.23 12.68 -8.85
CA CYS A 156 8.83 11.38 -9.35
C CYS A 156 9.71 10.95 -10.56
N PRO A 157 10.44 9.82 -10.49
CA PRO A 157 11.33 9.37 -11.55
C PRO A 157 10.56 9.03 -12.84
N HIS A 158 9.26 8.80 -12.74
CA HIS A 158 8.36 8.53 -13.87
C HIS A 158 7.69 9.78 -14.44
N ALA A 159 7.96 10.98 -13.89
CA ALA A 159 7.36 12.23 -14.36
C ALA A 159 7.63 12.51 -15.85
N ALA A 160 8.83 12.18 -16.34
CA ALA A 160 9.25 12.36 -17.72
C ALA A 160 8.67 11.31 -18.70
N GLY A 161 7.94 10.30 -18.19
CA GLY A 161 7.25 9.31 -19.01
C GLY A 161 6.03 9.88 -19.75
N ARG A 162 5.32 9.00 -20.46
CA ARG A 162 4.07 9.36 -21.16
C ARG A 162 3.01 9.74 -20.13
N SER A 163 2.38 10.90 -20.30
CA SER A 163 1.36 11.39 -19.36
C SER A 163 0.11 10.52 -19.30
N GLU A 164 -0.24 9.84 -20.40
CA GLU A 164 -1.40 8.93 -20.48
C GLU A 164 -1.25 7.67 -19.62
N ASP A 165 -0.01 7.22 -19.38
CA ASP A 165 0.29 6.02 -18.60
C ASP A 165 0.35 6.30 -17.09
N ARG A 166 0.49 7.58 -16.71
CA ARG A 166 0.71 8.01 -15.33
C ARG A 166 -0.40 7.62 -14.37
N PRO A 167 -1.71 7.78 -14.69
CA PRO A 167 -2.78 7.37 -13.77
C PRO A 167 -2.70 5.88 -13.39
N MET A 168 -2.40 5.01 -14.35
CA MET A 168 -2.23 3.57 -14.09
C MET A 168 -0.99 3.32 -13.22
N LEU A 169 0.13 3.96 -13.53
CA LEU A 169 1.37 3.80 -12.77
C LEU A 169 1.20 4.24 -11.32
N CYS A 170 0.62 5.43 -11.08
CA CYS A 170 0.35 5.93 -9.74
C CYS A 170 -0.58 4.99 -8.97
N ARG A 171 -1.63 4.47 -9.60
CA ARG A 171 -2.54 3.50 -8.98
C ARG A 171 -1.83 2.22 -8.57
N VAL A 172 -1.07 1.61 -9.50
CA VAL A 172 -0.30 0.39 -9.22
C VAL A 172 0.72 0.62 -8.11
N HIS A 173 1.39 1.77 -8.10
CA HIS A 173 2.37 2.09 -7.07
C HIS A 173 1.70 2.22 -5.69
N LEU A 174 0.55 2.89 -5.60
CA LEU A 174 -0.22 2.99 -4.36
C LEU A 174 -0.66 1.59 -3.86
N GLU A 175 -1.11 0.71 -4.75
CA GLU A 175 -1.49 -0.67 -4.43
C GLU A 175 -0.28 -1.50 -3.95
N LEU A 176 0.90 -1.29 -4.53
CA LEU A 176 2.16 -1.90 -4.04
C LEU A 176 2.55 -1.39 -2.65
N MET A 177 2.49 -0.08 -2.43
CA MET A 177 2.76 0.52 -1.12
C MET A 177 1.81 -0.03 -0.05
N GLN A 178 0.51 -0.12 -0.36
CA GLN A 178 -0.46 -0.76 0.53
C GLN A 178 -0.13 -2.23 0.78
N GLY A 179 0.29 -2.98 -0.24
CA GLY A 179 0.72 -4.37 -0.10
C GLY A 179 1.89 -4.54 0.87
N VAL A 180 2.90 -3.65 0.78
CA VAL A 180 4.05 -3.63 1.70
C VAL A 180 3.63 -3.32 3.14
N LEU A 181 2.77 -2.31 3.32
CA LEU A 181 2.23 -1.96 4.64
C LEU A 181 1.44 -3.13 5.26
N ASN A 182 0.65 -3.83 4.46
CA ASN A 182 -0.12 -5.00 4.89
C ASN A 182 0.80 -6.18 5.30
N GLU A 183 1.85 -6.45 4.54
CA GLU A 183 2.79 -7.54 4.83
C GLU A 183 3.63 -7.29 6.09
N ALA A 184 3.99 -6.02 6.35
CA ALA A 184 4.66 -5.64 7.58
C ALA A 184 3.76 -5.79 8.80
N GLY A 185 2.46 -5.57 8.63
CA GLY A 185 1.47 -5.62 9.69
C GLY A 185 1.53 -4.38 10.57
N GLY A 186 0.38 -3.73 10.77
CA GLY A 186 0.26 -2.52 11.58
C GLY A 186 -0.93 -1.68 11.14
N PRO A 187 -1.10 -0.48 11.73
CA PRO A 187 -2.31 0.30 11.57
C PRO A 187 -2.32 1.25 10.36
N LEU A 188 -1.18 1.42 9.69
CA LEU A 188 -1.04 2.37 8.58
C LEU A 188 -1.54 1.79 7.25
N GLU A 189 -2.24 2.63 6.50
CA GLU A 189 -2.70 2.36 5.13
C GLU A 189 -2.24 3.49 4.20
N ALA A 190 -1.96 3.18 2.94
CA ALA A 190 -1.68 4.14 1.90
C ALA A 190 -3.01 4.62 1.29
N GLU A 191 -3.42 5.84 1.63
CA GLU A 191 -4.76 6.35 1.31
C GLU A 191 -4.85 6.86 -0.12
N CYS A 192 -3.97 7.80 -0.49
CA CYS A 192 -3.99 8.41 -1.82
C CYS A 192 -2.67 9.11 -2.14
N VAL A 193 -2.48 9.40 -3.44
CA VAL A 193 -1.50 10.41 -3.87
C VAL A 193 -2.21 11.76 -3.82
N ARG A 194 -1.64 12.73 -3.10
CA ARG A 194 -2.19 14.09 -3.02
C ARG A 194 -2.17 14.76 -4.39
N ASP A 195 -3.09 15.71 -4.60
CA ASP A 195 -3.16 16.48 -5.84
C ASP A 195 -1.82 17.22 -6.07
N ALA A 196 -1.17 16.87 -7.17
CA ALA A 196 0.13 17.41 -7.54
C ALA A 196 -0.04 18.66 -8.41
N VAL A 197 0.72 19.71 -8.11
CA VAL A 197 0.76 20.93 -8.95
C VAL A 197 1.62 20.67 -10.19
N LEU A 198 2.75 19.99 -10.02
CA LEU A 198 3.64 19.56 -11.11
C LEU A 198 3.66 18.04 -11.26
N ALA A 199 3.96 17.55 -12.46
CA ALA A 199 4.10 16.12 -12.73
C ALA A 199 5.24 15.45 -11.95
N SER A 200 6.21 16.24 -11.48
CA SER A 200 7.31 15.81 -10.61
C SER A 200 6.89 15.66 -9.16
N ASP A 201 5.81 16.31 -8.73
CA ASP A 201 5.42 16.32 -7.33
C ASP A 201 4.66 15.03 -7.03
N CYS A 202 5.09 14.31 -6.01
CA CYS A 202 4.47 13.06 -5.60
C CYS A 202 4.51 12.94 -4.09
N THR A 203 3.41 13.31 -3.45
CA THR A 203 3.25 13.12 -2.00
C THR A 203 2.13 12.12 -1.76
N VAL A 204 2.45 11.04 -1.05
CA VAL A 204 1.48 10.02 -0.65
C VAL A 204 0.98 10.32 0.75
N GLN A 205 -0.34 10.32 0.92
CA GLN A 205 -0.99 10.37 2.22
C GLN A 205 -1.10 8.96 2.77
N LEU A 206 -0.65 8.77 4.01
CA LEU A 206 -0.93 7.59 4.81
C LEU A 206 -2.04 7.91 5.82
N ARG A 207 -2.77 6.88 6.22
CA ARG A 207 -3.83 6.96 7.24
C ARG A 207 -3.56 5.97 8.34
N ASP A 208 -3.74 6.41 9.58
CA ASP A 208 -3.78 5.52 10.74
C ASP A 208 -5.22 5.03 11.00
N THR A 209 -5.44 3.73 10.79
CA THR A 209 -6.75 3.09 10.99
C THR A 209 -7.18 3.02 12.46
N THR A 210 -6.24 3.14 13.41
CA THR A 210 -6.55 3.13 14.84
C THR A 210 -7.05 4.48 15.34
N ALA A 211 -6.57 5.59 14.73
CA ALA A 211 -7.03 6.94 15.06
C ALA A 211 -8.51 7.16 14.70
N SER A 212 -8.96 6.58 13.57
CA SER A 212 -10.36 6.67 13.11
C SER A 212 -11.37 5.97 14.04
N LEU A 213 -10.93 5.04 14.89
CA LEU A 213 -11.80 4.38 15.88
C LEU A 213 -12.07 5.26 17.11
N ILE A 214 -11.25 6.29 17.36
CA ILE A 214 -11.37 7.16 18.54
C ILE A 214 -12.33 8.32 18.28
N GLU A 215 -12.40 8.83 17.05
CA GLU A 215 -13.29 9.94 16.65
C GLU A 215 -14.78 9.56 16.57
N GLY A 216 -15.14 8.28 16.69
CA GLY A 216 -16.52 7.79 16.74
C GLY A 216 -17.22 7.92 18.10
N THR A 217 -16.58 8.46 19.13
CA THR A 217 -17.20 8.64 20.45
C THR A 217 -17.95 9.97 20.51
N GLU A 218 -19.26 9.86 20.34
CA GLU A 218 -20.32 10.87 20.49
C GLU A 218 -20.00 11.98 21.54
N PRO A 219 -20.23 13.27 21.22
CA PRO A 219 -19.95 14.37 22.15
C PRO A 219 -20.85 14.29 23.40
N PRO A 220 -20.41 14.82 24.56
CA PRO A 220 -21.18 14.72 25.80
C PRO A 220 -22.50 15.48 25.65
N ARG A 221 -23.61 14.75 25.68
CA ARG A 221 -24.96 15.33 25.74
C ARG A 221 -25.05 16.16 27.02
N HIS A 222 -25.10 17.49 26.86
CA HIS A 222 -25.43 18.40 27.95
C HIS A 222 -26.74 17.95 28.61
N ARG A 223 -26.66 17.57 29.89
CA ARG A 223 -27.84 17.36 30.74
C ARG A 223 -28.55 18.69 30.90
N THR A 224 -29.64 18.89 30.17
CA THR A 224 -30.59 19.97 30.45
C THR A 224 -31.34 19.62 31.73
N THR A 225 -31.02 20.32 32.80
CA THR A 225 -31.74 20.28 34.08
C THR A 225 -33.19 20.72 33.86
N PRO A 226 -34.21 19.98 34.35
CA PRO A 226 -35.59 20.43 34.25
C PRO A 226 -35.84 21.62 35.18
N GLN A 227 -36.20 22.75 34.59
CA GLN A 227 -36.60 23.96 35.28
C GLN A 227 -38.01 23.74 35.87
N HIS A 228 -38.12 23.68 37.20
CA HIS A 228 -39.40 23.63 37.89
C HIS A 228 -40.18 24.94 37.69
N HIS A 229 -41.22 24.92 36.87
CA HIS A 229 -42.23 25.97 36.85
C HIS A 229 -43.04 25.94 38.15
N ARG A 230 -42.79 26.90 39.05
CA ARG A 230 -43.70 27.26 40.14
C ARG A 230 -44.81 28.15 39.58
N THR A 231 -46.03 27.62 39.52
CA THR A 231 -47.26 28.39 39.36
C THR A 231 -47.53 29.19 40.64
N GLY A 232 -47.33 30.51 40.58
CA GLY A 232 -47.81 31.46 41.58
C GLY A 232 -49.01 32.21 41.04
N VAL A 233 -50.20 31.88 41.53
CA VAL A 233 -51.44 32.63 41.33
C VAL A 233 -51.77 33.33 42.65
N ALA A 234 -51.72 34.67 42.68
CA ALA A 234 -52.40 35.49 43.68
C ALA A 234 -52.61 36.90 43.11
N HIS A 235 -53.84 37.16 42.68
CA HIS A 235 -54.76 38.16 43.24
C HIS A 235 -54.45 39.63 42.91
N GLY A 236 -55.31 40.19 42.06
CA GLY A 236 -55.52 41.63 41.94
C GLY A 236 -56.71 42.12 42.77
N MET A 237 -56.75 43.45 42.91
CA MET A 237 -57.79 44.32 43.48
C MET A 237 -57.92 44.27 45.01
N ALA A 238 -57.91 45.39 45.74
CA ALA A 238 -58.38 46.74 45.43
C ALA A 238 -57.45 47.83 45.98
#